data_AF-A0AAX3A6X1-F1
#
_entry.id   AF-A0AAX3A6X1-F1
#
_cell.length_a   1.000
_cell.length_b   1.000
_cell.length_c   1.000
_cell.angle_alpha   90.00
_cell.angle_beta   90.00
_cell.angle_gamma   90.00
#
_symmetry.space_group_name_H-M   'P 1'
#
loop_
_entity.id
_entity.type
_entity.pdbx_description
1 polymer ?
#
loop_
_entity_poly.entity_id
_entity_poly.type
_entity_poly.pdbx_seq_one_letter_code
_entity_poly.pdbx_strand_id
1 'polypeptide(L)'
;MIVPALLLTVSIIGTVIATSQPVWGDLVLLAGPCAIASAILLLREARVWLAGQSRRSARGAVVIDGSNVMYWWGGTPLIMPVQDVVRTLKDLGFKTGVVFDANAGHLLTNAYKDDAALAAMLKLPVDQVMVVPSGSPADPFILTAAREMGAVVVSNDRYRDWADDFPEVLRRGHLIKGGYRQQELWFDFATMSDKQSAA
;
A
#
# COMPACT_ATOMS: atom_id res chain seq x y z
N MET A 1 18.60 -2.70 -8.85
CA MET A 1 19.41 -1.55 -8.41
C MET A 1 20.83 -1.94 -8.00
N ILE A 2 21.05 -2.89 -7.07
CA ILE A 2 22.40 -3.23 -6.57
C ILE A 2 23.31 -3.82 -7.66
N VAL A 3 22.84 -4.83 -8.40
CA VAL A 3 23.65 -5.53 -9.42
C VAL A 3 24.03 -4.61 -10.60
N PRO A 4 23.11 -3.84 -11.21
CA PRO A 4 23.49 -2.91 -12.28
C PRO A 4 24.40 -1.76 -11.79
N ALA A 5 24.20 -1.28 -10.56
CA ALA A 5 25.09 -0.28 -9.98
C ALA A 5 26.52 -0.82 -9.84
N LEU A 6 26.67 -2.05 -9.35
CA LEU A 6 27.95 -2.73 -9.17
C LEU A 6 28.66 -2.98 -10.52
N LEU A 7 27.91 -3.37 -11.55
CA LEU A 7 28.42 -3.51 -12.92
C LEU A 7 28.89 -2.16 -13.49
N LEU A 8 28.17 -1.08 -13.22
CA LEU A 8 28.56 0.27 -13.65
C LEU A 8 29.85 0.72 -12.95
N THR A 9 29.99 0.51 -11.64
CA THR A 9 31.21 0.88 -10.90
C THR A 9 32.42 0.09 -11.40
N VAL A 10 32.28 -1.23 -11.56
CA VAL A 10 33.36 -2.10 -12.07
C VAL A 10 33.76 -1.70 -13.49
N SER A 11 32.78 -1.36 -14.32
CA SER A 11 33.02 -0.93 -15.70
C SER A 11 33.72 0.43 -15.78
N ILE A 12 33.33 1.43 -14.96
CA ILE A 12 34.00 2.72 -14.87
C ILE A 12 35.45 2.56 -14.38
N ILE A 13 35.68 1.75 -13.34
CA ILE A 13 37.02 1.47 -12.83
C ILE A 13 37.88 0.80 -13.92
N GLY A 14 37.32 -0.18 -14.64
CA GLY A 14 37.99 -0.84 -15.76
C GLY A 14 38.38 0.13 -16.88
N THR A 15 37.49 1.06 -17.25
CA THR A 15 37.79 2.09 -18.27
C THR A 15 38.89 3.04 -17.83
N VAL A 16 38.90 3.50 -16.57
CA VAL A 16 39.93 4.40 -16.02
C VAL A 16 41.30 3.73 -15.97
N ILE A 17 41.36 2.46 -15.56
CA ILE A 17 42.60 1.66 -15.56
C ILE A 17 43.11 1.45 -16.99
N ALA A 18 42.22 1.11 -17.92
CA ALA A 18 42.56 0.88 -19.33
C ALA A 18 43.11 2.14 -20.04
N THR A 19 42.64 3.34 -19.68
CA THR A 19 43.15 4.61 -20.24
C THR A 19 44.45 5.10 -19.61
N SER A 20 44.85 4.54 -18.46
CA SER A 20 46.04 4.98 -17.71
C SER A 20 47.34 4.31 -18.16
N GLN A 21 47.26 3.21 -18.92
CA GLN A 21 48.40 2.41 -19.36
C GLN A 21 48.15 1.88 -20.79
N PRO A 22 49.00 2.20 -21.80
CA PRO A 22 48.77 1.88 -23.21
C PRO A 22 48.61 0.38 -23.55
N VAL A 23 49.04 -0.51 -22.66
CA VAL A 23 48.99 -1.98 -22.81
C VAL A 23 47.56 -2.53 -22.65
N TRP A 24 46.64 -1.78 -22.05
CA TRP A 24 45.30 -2.26 -21.70
C TRP A 24 44.17 -1.67 -22.56
N GLY A 25 44.51 -1.03 -23.69
CA GLY A 25 43.54 -0.36 -24.57
C GLY A 25 42.40 -1.26 -25.07
N ASP A 26 42.67 -2.55 -25.27
CA ASP A 26 41.67 -3.53 -25.72
C ASP A 26 40.55 -3.76 -24.70
N LEU A 27 40.81 -3.50 -23.41
CA LEU A 27 39.76 -3.60 -22.38
C LEU A 27 38.66 -2.56 -22.57
N VAL A 28 38.93 -1.44 -23.27
CA VAL A 28 37.91 -0.43 -23.59
C VAL A 28 36.84 -0.99 -24.53
N LEU A 29 37.21 -1.91 -25.44
CA LEU A 29 36.26 -2.54 -26.37
C LEU A 29 35.25 -3.44 -25.66
N LEU A 30 35.58 -3.98 -24.49
CA LEU A 30 34.67 -4.76 -23.66
C LEU A 30 33.99 -3.91 -22.57
N ALA A 31 34.76 -3.05 -21.89
CA ALA A 31 34.27 -2.23 -20.80
C ALA A 31 33.28 -1.15 -21.27
N GLY A 32 33.50 -0.54 -22.45
CA GLY A 32 32.62 0.50 -23.00
C GLY A 32 31.19 0.02 -23.26
N PRO A 33 30.97 -1.05 -24.04
CA PRO A 33 29.64 -1.60 -24.27
C PRO A 33 28.96 -2.10 -22.98
N CYS A 34 29.72 -2.69 -22.06
CA CYS A 34 29.21 -3.10 -20.74
C CYS A 34 28.76 -1.90 -19.89
N ALA A 35 29.51 -0.78 -19.92
CA ALA A 35 29.13 0.46 -19.23
C ALA A 35 27.78 0.98 -19.77
N ILE A 36 27.64 1.02 -21.10
CA ILE A 36 26.45 1.51 -21.78
C ILE A 36 25.26 0.60 -21.49
N ALA A 37 25.43 -0.73 -21.61
CA ALA A 37 24.37 -1.69 -21.31
C ALA A 37 23.92 -1.59 -19.84
N SER A 38 24.86 -1.47 -18.91
CA SER A 38 24.56 -1.30 -17.47
C SER A 38 23.84 0.02 -17.20
N ALA A 39 24.27 1.12 -17.83
CA ALA A 39 23.61 2.42 -17.72
C ALA A 39 22.17 2.37 -18.27
N ILE A 40 21.94 1.68 -19.40
CA ILE A 40 20.60 1.49 -19.97
C ILE A 40 19.71 0.67 -19.01
N LEU A 41 20.23 -0.41 -18.42
CA LEU A 41 19.49 -1.20 -17.44
C LEU A 41 19.16 -0.40 -16.18
N LEU A 42 20.10 0.39 -15.66
CA LEU A 42 19.88 1.30 -14.53
C LEU A 42 18.81 2.34 -14.85
N LEU A 43 18.88 2.98 -16.02
CA LEU A 43 17.89 3.97 -16.45
C LEU A 43 16.50 3.34 -16.63
N ARG A 44 16.43 2.10 -17.14
CA ARG A 44 15.16 1.37 -17.29
C ARG A 44 14.58 1.01 -15.93
N GLU A 45 15.38 0.44 -15.02
CA GLU A 45 14.94 0.14 -13.66
C GLU A 45 14.50 1.40 -12.90
N ALA A 46 15.27 2.49 -13.02
CA ALA A 46 14.94 3.77 -12.41
C ALA A 46 13.63 4.35 -12.96
N ARG A 47 13.41 4.30 -14.28
CA ARG A 47 12.14 4.74 -14.89
C ARG A 47 10.95 3.91 -14.43
N VAL A 48 11.10 2.58 -14.36
CA VAL A 48 10.02 1.69 -13.87
C VAL A 48 9.73 1.96 -12.41
N TRP A 49 10.76 2.13 -11.58
CA TRP A 49 10.63 2.46 -10.17
C TRP A 49 9.95 3.83 -9.97
N LEU A 50 10.40 4.87 -10.66
CA LEU A 50 9.80 6.21 -10.64
C LEU A 50 8.34 6.20 -11.11
N ALA A 51 8.04 5.52 -12.23
CA ALA A 51 6.68 5.39 -12.73
C ALA A 51 5.77 4.61 -11.76
N GLY A 52 6.31 3.59 -11.09
CA GLY A 52 5.62 2.87 -10.01
C GLY A 52 5.33 3.77 -8.81
N GLN A 53 6.29 4.59 -8.40
CA GLN A 53 6.16 5.56 -7.31
C GLN A 53 5.10 6.63 -7.63
N SER A 54 5.10 7.17 -8.84
CA SER A 54 4.11 8.15 -9.29
C SER A 54 2.70 7.56 -9.38
N ARG A 55 2.53 6.33 -9.87
CA ARG A 55 1.22 5.64 -9.83
C ARG A 55 0.74 5.37 -8.41
N ARG A 56 1.66 5.05 -7.49
CA ARG A 56 1.36 4.85 -6.06
C ARG A 56 0.91 6.14 -5.37
N SER A 57 1.44 7.27 -5.83
CA SER A 57 0.99 8.59 -5.40
C SER A 57 -0.36 8.98 -6.02
N ALA A 58 -0.64 8.54 -7.24
CA ALA A 58 -1.82 8.93 -8.01
C ALA A 58 -3.11 8.20 -7.58
N ARG A 59 -3.04 6.98 -7.04
CA ARG A 59 -4.25 6.21 -6.65
C ARG A 59 -4.91 6.68 -5.36
N GLY A 60 -4.33 7.63 -4.63
CA GLY A 60 -4.92 8.18 -3.41
C GLY A 60 -4.78 7.27 -2.19
N ALA A 61 -5.48 7.64 -1.11
CA ALA A 61 -5.46 6.93 0.17
C ALA A 61 -6.76 6.15 0.42
N VAL A 62 -6.66 5.10 1.22
CA VAL A 62 -7.76 4.22 1.61
C VAL A 62 -7.69 3.96 3.12
N VAL A 63 -8.82 4.13 3.79
CA VAL A 63 -9.02 3.74 5.18
C VAL A 63 -9.80 2.43 5.21
N ILE A 64 -9.27 1.43 5.90
CA ILE A 64 -9.86 0.10 6.00
C ILE A 64 -10.51 -0.02 7.38
N ASP A 65 -11.79 -0.36 7.40
CA ASP A 65 -12.50 -0.75 8.61
C ASP A 65 -12.09 -2.19 8.96
N GLY A 66 -11.08 -2.31 9.82
CA GLY A 66 -10.50 -3.59 10.21
C GLY A 66 -11.49 -4.48 10.95
N SER A 67 -12.36 -3.89 11.78
CA SER A 67 -13.36 -4.64 12.55
C SER A 67 -14.51 -5.14 11.68
N ASN A 68 -14.81 -4.48 10.56
CA ASN A 68 -15.71 -5.03 9.54
C ASN A 68 -15.02 -6.11 8.69
N VAL A 69 -13.81 -5.81 8.21
CA VAL A 69 -13.08 -6.66 7.24
C VAL A 69 -12.67 -7.99 7.84
N MET A 70 -12.36 -8.04 9.14
CA MET A 70 -11.97 -9.29 9.79
C MET A 70 -13.04 -10.39 9.73
N TYR A 71 -14.31 -10.04 9.48
CA TYR A 71 -15.41 -10.99 9.31
C TYR A 71 -15.65 -11.44 7.86
N TRP A 72 -14.92 -10.90 6.89
CA TRP A 72 -15.19 -11.18 5.47
C TRP A 72 -14.95 -12.63 5.07
N TRP A 73 -14.18 -13.38 5.84
CA TRP A 73 -13.96 -14.80 5.64
C TRP A 73 -14.71 -15.64 6.67
N GLY A 74 -15.72 -16.39 6.20
CA GLY A 74 -16.43 -17.35 7.05
C GLY A 74 -17.27 -16.74 8.17
N GLY A 75 -17.40 -15.41 8.24
CA GLY A 75 -18.20 -14.72 9.25
C GLY A 75 -17.62 -14.78 10.67
N THR A 76 -16.37 -15.19 10.82
CA THR A 76 -15.66 -15.20 12.10
C THR A 76 -14.51 -14.19 12.07
N PRO A 77 -14.14 -13.60 13.21
CA PRO A 77 -13.09 -12.59 13.24
C PRO A 77 -11.73 -13.23 12.98
N LEU A 78 -11.12 -12.88 11.85
CA LEU A 78 -9.81 -13.37 11.45
C LEU A 78 -8.94 -12.20 10.98
N ILE A 79 -7.65 -12.23 11.32
CA ILE A 79 -6.72 -11.19 10.85
C ILE A 79 -6.39 -11.34 9.36
N MET A 80 -6.46 -12.56 8.84
CA MET A 80 -6.08 -12.91 7.46
C MET A 80 -6.81 -12.06 6.41
N PRO A 81 -8.16 -11.89 6.46
CA PRO A 81 -8.88 -10.97 5.57
C PRO A 81 -8.33 -9.55 5.55
N VAL A 82 -7.98 -9.00 6.72
CA VAL A 82 -7.43 -7.65 6.82
C VAL A 82 -6.04 -7.60 6.17
N GLN A 83 -5.20 -8.62 6.39
CA GLN A 83 -3.89 -8.73 5.74
C GLN A 83 -3.99 -8.80 4.22
N ASP A 84 -4.93 -9.58 3.70
CA ASP A 84 -5.16 -9.74 2.26
C ASP A 84 -5.65 -8.44 1.62
N VAL A 85 -6.57 -7.74 2.28
CA VAL A 85 -7.07 -6.43 1.84
C VAL A 85 -5.93 -5.41 1.81
N VAL A 86 -5.16 -5.29 2.90
CA VAL A 86 -4.01 -4.39 2.98
C VAL A 86 -3.00 -4.69 1.88
N ARG A 87 -2.65 -5.96 1.68
CA ARG A 87 -1.68 -6.37 0.65
C ARG A 87 -2.18 -6.00 -0.74
N THR A 88 -3.43 -6.38 -1.05
CA THR A 88 -4.01 -6.17 -2.38
C THR A 88 -4.11 -4.68 -2.70
N LEU A 89 -4.57 -3.85 -1.76
CA LEU A 89 -4.65 -2.39 -1.97
C LEU A 89 -3.27 -1.75 -2.10
N LYS A 90 -2.27 -2.20 -1.33
CA LYS A 90 -0.89 -1.76 -1.48
C LYS A 90 -0.28 -2.14 -2.83
N ASP A 91 -0.59 -3.34 -3.34
CA ASP A 91 -0.13 -3.84 -4.64
C ASP A 91 -0.82 -3.10 -5.80
N LEU A 92 -2.10 -2.74 -5.61
CA LEU A 92 -2.81 -1.80 -6.48
C LEU A 92 -2.27 -0.38 -6.37
N GLY A 93 -1.48 -0.06 -5.34
CA GLY A 93 -0.75 1.20 -5.22
C GLY A 93 -1.45 2.27 -4.38
N PHE A 94 -2.45 1.91 -3.58
CA PHE A 94 -3.04 2.82 -2.61
C PHE A 94 -2.14 3.01 -1.38
N LYS A 95 -2.27 4.16 -0.72
CA LYS A 95 -1.82 4.33 0.68
C LYS A 95 -2.92 3.78 1.59
N THR A 96 -2.58 2.87 2.51
CA THR A 96 -3.56 2.18 3.36
C THR A 96 -3.39 2.58 4.82
N GLY A 97 -4.48 2.99 5.47
CA GLY A 97 -4.61 3.03 6.94
C GLY A 97 -5.67 2.03 7.39
N VAL A 98 -5.54 1.47 8.58
CA VAL A 98 -6.50 0.51 9.15
C VAL A 98 -6.98 1.03 10.50
N VAL A 99 -8.28 1.06 10.69
CA VAL A 99 -8.90 1.44 11.97
C VAL A 99 -9.68 0.25 12.50
N PHE A 100 -9.48 -0.05 13.78
CA PHE A 100 -10.18 -1.09 14.51
C PHE A 100 -11.00 -0.50 15.64
N ASP A 101 -12.14 -1.11 15.93
CA ASP A 101 -12.84 -0.92 17.19
C ASP A 101 -12.01 -1.41 18.39
N ALA A 102 -12.38 -0.96 19.59
CA ALA A 102 -11.69 -1.33 20.82
C ALA A 102 -11.68 -2.85 21.11
N ASN A 103 -12.63 -3.60 20.54
CA ASN A 103 -12.80 -5.02 20.80
C ASN A 103 -12.02 -5.93 19.83
N ALA A 104 -11.53 -5.42 18.69
CA ALA A 104 -10.87 -6.22 17.67
C ALA A 104 -9.72 -7.07 18.23
N GLY A 105 -8.90 -6.50 19.11
CA GLY A 105 -7.80 -7.22 19.75
C GLY A 105 -8.25 -8.49 20.50
N HIS A 106 -9.32 -8.35 21.28
CA HIS A 106 -9.93 -9.47 22.02
C HIS A 106 -10.54 -10.50 21.08
N LEU A 107 -11.23 -10.05 20.03
CA LEU A 107 -11.87 -10.93 19.06
C LEU A 107 -10.85 -11.74 18.24
N LEU A 108 -9.69 -11.15 17.93
CA LEU A 108 -8.65 -11.77 17.11
C LEU A 108 -7.68 -12.67 17.90
N THR A 109 -7.41 -12.34 19.16
CA THR A 109 -6.33 -12.98 19.94
C THR A 109 -6.75 -13.49 21.31
N ASN A 110 -8.03 -13.35 21.68
CA ASN A 110 -8.56 -13.65 23.01
C ASN A 110 -7.87 -12.87 24.15
N ALA A 111 -7.24 -11.74 23.82
CA ALA A 111 -6.53 -10.86 24.74
C ALA A 111 -6.59 -9.40 24.24
N TYR A 112 -6.43 -8.44 25.15
CA TYR A 112 -6.33 -7.03 24.75
C TYR A 112 -5.12 -6.81 23.84
N LYS A 113 -5.29 -6.02 22.79
CA LYS A 113 -4.22 -5.63 21.84
C LYS A 113 -4.38 -4.15 21.52
N ASP A 114 -3.27 -3.44 21.59
CA ASP A 114 -3.14 -2.04 21.19
C ASP A 114 -2.76 -1.92 19.70
N ASP A 115 -2.64 -0.68 19.24
CA ASP A 115 -2.26 -0.29 17.87
C ASP A 115 -0.98 -1.00 17.44
N ALA A 116 0.04 -1.02 18.30
CA ALA A 116 1.33 -1.61 17.99
C ALA A 116 1.24 -3.13 17.77
N ALA A 117 0.46 -3.82 18.59
CA ALA A 117 0.27 -5.26 18.45
C ALA A 117 -0.51 -5.63 17.19
N LEU A 118 -1.58 -4.91 16.85
CA LEU A 118 -2.32 -5.13 15.60
C LEU A 118 -1.50 -4.73 14.37
N ALA A 119 -0.73 -3.64 14.45
CA ALA A 119 0.20 -3.24 13.38
C ALA A 119 1.24 -4.32 13.08
N ALA A 120 1.81 -4.94 14.12
CA ALA A 120 2.73 -6.06 13.96
C ALA A 120 2.07 -7.25 13.26
N MET A 121 0.82 -7.59 13.62
CA MET A 121 0.06 -8.64 12.95
C MET A 121 -0.20 -8.31 11.48
N LEU A 122 -0.48 -7.04 11.14
CA LEU A 122 -0.71 -6.58 9.77
C LEU A 122 0.58 -6.33 8.96
N LYS A 123 1.75 -6.39 9.61
CA LYS A 123 3.04 -5.96 9.03
C LYS A 123 2.96 -4.53 8.49
N LEU A 124 2.29 -3.67 9.24
CA LEU A 124 2.14 -2.25 8.95
C LEU A 124 2.97 -1.42 9.94
N PRO A 125 3.43 -0.23 9.52
CA PRO A 125 3.85 0.82 10.44
C PRO A 125 2.72 1.14 11.45
N VAL A 126 3.09 1.44 12.70
CA VAL A 126 2.11 1.72 13.77
C VAL A 126 1.27 2.96 13.45
N ASP A 127 1.83 3.96 12.79
CA ASP A 127 1.12 5.17 12.34
C ASP A 127 0.07 4.91 11.23
N GLN A 128 0.02 3.69 10.68
CA GLN A 128 -1.00 3.25 9.72
C GLN A 128 -2.10 2.41 10.37
N VAL A 129 -2.06 2.19 11.69
CA VAL A 129 -3.04 1.40 12.42
C VAL A 129 -3.52 2.15 13.65
N MET A 130 -4.83 2.22 13.84
CA MET A 130 -5.47 2.85 14.99
C MET A 130 -6.47 1.89 15.62
N VAL A 131 -6.40 1.69 16.93
CA VAL A 131 -7.46 1.07 17.73
C VAL A 131 -8.19 2.19 18.45
N VAL A 132 -9.50 2.26 18.21
CA VAL A 132 -10.36 3.28 18.79
C VAL A 132 -10.43 3.10 20.31
N PRO A 133 -10.44 4.19 21.11
CA PRO A 133 -10.59 4.10 22.55
C PRO A 133 -11.87 3.35 22.96
N SER A 134 -11.77 2.54 24.02
CA SER A 134 -12.93 1.83 24.56
C SER A 134 -14.03 2.81 25.00
N GLY A 135 -15.29 2.41 24.78
CA GLY A 135 -16.46 3.22 25.09
C GLY A 135 -16.81 4.28 24.04
N SER A 136 -16.06 4.37 22.94
CA SER A 136 -16.39 5.24 21.79
C SER A 136 -16.77 4.41 20.55
N PRO A 137 -17.73 4.87 19.73
CA PRO A 137 -18.03 4.23 18.45
C PRO A 137 -16.84 4.37 17.50
N ALA A 138 -16.55 3.34 16.70
CA ALA A 138 -15.42 3.36 15.77
C ALA A 138 -15.70 4.17 14.50
N ASP A 139 -16.96 4.22 14.05
CA ASP A 139 -17.33 4.85 12.79
C ASP A 139 -16.88 6.31 12.67
N PRO A 140 -17.06 7.19 13.68
CA PRO A 140 -16.58 8.57 13.57
C PRO A 140 -15.07 8.67 13.37
N PHE A 141 -14.28 7.76 13.97
CA PHE A 141 -12.83 7.73 13.79
C PHE A 141 -12.47 7.28 12.38
N ILE A 142 -13.12 6.23 11.86
CA ILE A 142 -12.95 5.76 10.48
C ILE A 142 -13.25 6.88 9.48
N LEU A 143 -14.42 7.53 9.64
CA LEU A 143 -14.90 8.55 8.71
C LEU A 143 -14.10 9.86 8.82
N THR A 144 -13.69 10.25 10.02
CA THR A 144 -12.80 11.42 10.23
C THR A 144 -11.44 11.18 9.59
N ALA A 145 -10.82 10.02 9.84
CA ALA A 145 -9.55 9.66 9.23
C ALA A 145 -9.66 9.67 7.69
N ALA A 146 -10.75 9.13 7.15
CA ALA A 146 -10.98 9.14 5.70
C ALA A 146 -11.12 10.55 5.14
N ARG A 147 -11.87 11.43 5.82
CA ARG A 147 -12.03 12.84 5.43
C ARG A 147 -10.70 13.60 5.44
N GLU A 148 -9.95 13.52 6.54
CA GLU A 148 -8.68 14.24 6.70
C GLU A 148 -7.63 13.83 5.67
N MET A 149 -7.61 12.55 5.30
CA MET A 149 -6.68 12.03 4.29
C MET A 149 -7.18 12.18 2.83
N GLY A 150 -8.41 12.66 2.62
CA GLY A 150 -9.06 12.62 1.31
C GLY A 150 -9.19 11.19 0.78
N ALA A 151 -9.31 10.22 1.68
CA ALA A 151 -9.34 8.81 1.41
C ALA A 151 -10.77 8.30 1.18
N VAL A 152 -10.86 7.12 0.57
CA VAL A 152 -12.08 6.31 0.51
C VAL A 152 -12.06 5.25 1.61
N VAL A 153 -13.21 4.71 1.99
CA VAL A 153 -13.35 3.72 3.06
C VAL A 153 -13.62 2.34 2.47
N VAL A 154 -12.90 1.33 2.94
CA VAL A 154 -13.18 -0.08 2.67
C VAL A 154 -13.95 -0.66 3.84
N SER A 155 -15.25 -0.87 3.65
CA SER A 155 -16.14 -1.50 4.63
C SER A 155 -17.43 -1.94 3.95
N ASN A 156 -18.04 -3.02 4.42
CA ASN A 156 -19.39 -3.38 4.01
C ASN A 156 -20.48 -2.60 4.74
N ASP A 157 -20.16 -1.85 5.80
CA ASP A 157 -21.09 -0.94 6.46
C ASP A 157 -21.46 0.27 5.58
N ARG A 158 -22.70 0.74 5.69
CA ARG A 158 -23.21 1.92 4.99
C ARG A 158 -23.07 3.20 5.82
N TYR A 159 -22.79 3.11 7.12
CA TYR A 159 -22.64 4.25 8.04
C TYR A 159 -23.80 5.25 7.96
N ARG A 160 -25.03 4.76 7.78
CA ARG A 160 -26.20 5.62 7.53
C ARG A 160 -26.49 6.58 8.68
N ASP A 161 -26.25 6.13 9.90
CA ASP A 161 -26.50 6.90 11.12
C ASP A 161 -25.55 8.10 11.26
N TRP A 162 -24.44 8.09 10.50
CA TRP A 162 -23.43 9.14 10.48
C TRP A 162 -23.52 10.02 9.24
N ALA A 163 -24.51 9.84 8.36
CA ALA A 163 -24.59 10.55 7.09
C ALA A 163 -24.82 12.06 7.24
N ASP A 164 -25.41 12.51 8.36
CA ASP A 164 -25.61 13.94 8.63
C ASP A 164 -24.27 14.65 8.92
N ASP A 165 -23.40 14.01 9.71
CA ASP A 165 -22.06 14.53 10.03
C ASP A 165 -21.03 14.21 8.93
N PHE A 166 -21.26 13.13 8.19
CA PHE A 166 -20.40 12.59 7.13
C PHE A 166 -21.16 12.33 5.83
N PRO A 167 -21.63 13.37 5.13
CA PRO A 167 -22.38 13.22 3.88
C PRO A 167 -21.58 12.52 2.78
N GLU A 168 -20.26 12.42 2.92
CA GLU A 168 -19.38 11.69 2.01
C GLU A 168 -19.76 10.21 1.88
N VAL A 169 -20.31 9.58 2.92
CA VAL A 169 -20.71 8.16 2.91
C VAL A 169 -21.84 7.88 1.91
N LEU A 170 -22.61 8.91 1.55
CA LEU A 170 -23.67 8.83 0.54
C LEU A 170 -23.14 9.04 -0.88
N ARG A 171 -21.91 9.56 -1.04
CA ARG A 171 -21.31 9.78 -2.36
C ARG A 171 -20.88 8.45 -2.97
N ARG A 172 -21.26 8.23 -4.23
CA ARG A 172 -20.79 7.09 -5.00
C ARG A 172 -19.26 7.10 -5.05
N GLY A 173 -18.65 6.00 -4.64
CA GLY A 173 -17.20 5.80 -4.67
C GLY A 173 -16.46 6.14 -3.41
N HIS A 174 -17.14 6.70 -2.41
CA HIS A 174 -16.51 6.92 -1.11
C HIS A 174 -16.39 5.61 -0.31
N LEU A 175 -17.34 4.69 -0.49
CA LEU A 175 -17.32 3.36 0.13
C LEU A 175 -16.98 2.29 -0.92
N ILE A 176 -15.90 1.56 -0.69
CA ILE A 176 -15.51 0.36 -1.44
C ILE A 176 -16.07 -0.85 -0.70
N LYS A 177 -16.90 -1.63 -1.39
CA LYS A 177 -17.40 -2.91 -0.88
C LYS A 177 -16.46 -4.04 -1.27
N GLY A 178 -16.53 -5.14 -0.54
CA GLY A 178 -15.71 -6.30 -0.87
C GLY A 178 -16.09 -7.54 -0.07
N GLY A 179 -15.28 -8.57 -0.24
CA GLY A 179 -15.44 -9.83 0.47
C GLY A 179 -14.74 -10.96 -0.28
N TYR A 180 -15.15 -12.19 0.02
CA TYR A 180 -14.62 -13.37 -0.65
C TYR A 180 -15.68 -14.06 -1.50
N ARG A 181 -15.29 -14.53 -2.69
CA ARG A 181 -16.08 -15.40 -3.56
C ARG A 181 -15.18 -16.50 -4.08
N GLN A 182 -15.57 -17.76 -3.90
CA GLN A 182 -14.75 -18.90 -4.33
C GLN A 182 -13.30 -18.82 -3.82
N GLN A 183 -13.12 -18.35 -2.58
CA GLN A 183 -11.81 -18.14 -1.94
C GLN A 183 -10.96 -16.99 -2.51
N GLU A 184 -11.47 -16.26 -3.50
CA GLU A 184 -10.81 -15.09 -4.06
C GLU A 184 -11.38 -13.81 -3.46
N LEU A 185 -10.48 -12.90 -3.07
CA LEU A 185 -10.84 -11.57 -2.58
C LEU A 185 -11.33 -10.72 -3.75
N TRP A 186 -12.48 -10.08 -3.59
CA TRP A 186 -13.03 -9.15 -4.58
C TRP A 186 -13.34 -7.79 -3.94
N PHE A 187 -13.28 -6.76 -4.77
CA PHE A 187 -13.64 -5.38 -4.41
C PHE A 187 -14.60 -4.81 -5.45
N ASP A 188 -15.56 -4.03 -5.00
CA ASP A 188 -16.39 -3.19 -5.86
C ASP A 188 -15.73 -1.82 -6.03
N PHE A 189 -14.77 -1.74 -6.95
CA PHE A 189 -14.18 -0.47 -7.37
C PHE A 189 -15.07 0.29 -8.37
N ALA A 190 -16.16 -0.31 -8.87
CA ALA A 190 -17.04 0.35 -9.84
C ALA A 190 -17.75 1.57 -9.24
N THR A 191 -17.71 1.71 -7.92
CA THR A 191 -18.19 2.89 -7.22
C THR A 191 -17.21 4.07 -7.35
N MET A 192 -15.90 3.84 -7.48
CA MET A 192 -14.88 4.90 -7.55
C MET A 192 -15.08 5.79 -8.77
N SER A 193 -15.35 7.08 -8.55
CA SER A 193 -15.39 8.07 -9.63
C SER A 193 -13.96 8.32 -10.13
N ASP A 194 -13.77 8.27 -11.46
CA ASP A 194 -12.50 8.54 -12.17
C ASP A 194 -11.79 9.86 -11.82
N LYS A 195 -12.43 10.74 -11.03
CA LYS A 195 -11.88 12.05 -10.63
C LYS A 195 -10.59 11.99 -9.81
N GLN A 196 -10.19 10.84 -9.27
CA GLN A 196 -8.89 10.71 -8.58
C GLN A 196 -7.69 10.49 -9.52
N SER A 197 -7.91 10.32 -10.83
CA SER A 197 -6.80 10.29 -11.82
C SER A 197 -6.43 11.67 -12.38
N ALA A 198 -7.07 12.74 -11.92
CA ALA A 198 -6.89 14.10 -12.43
C ALA A 198 -6.67 15.12 -11.30
N ALA A 199 -5.57 14.96 -10.56
CA ALA A 199 -4.97 16.02 -9.75
C ALA A 199 -3.45 15.83 -9.71
#